data_AF-A0A3A1YFB1-F1
#
_entry.id   AF-A0A3A1YFB1-F1
#
_cell.length_a   1.000
_cell.length_b   1.000
_cell.length_c   1.000
_cell.angle_alpha   90.00
_cell.angle_beta   90.00
_cell.angle_gamma   90.00
#
_symmetry.space_group_name_H-M   'P 1'
#
loop_
_entity.id
_entity.type
_entity.pdbx_description
1 polymer ?
#
loop_
_entity_poly.entity_id
_entity_poly.type
_entity_poly.pdbx_seq_one_letter_code
_entity_poly.pdbx_strand_id
1 'polypeptide(L)'
;MKKFCFIFALLGVFACSEDEHMTADYFKSQQRDSRFFGKWKAVNPNTLEEKITSFYSEYTEEGVFDLIDRETGEKDERKRYYYTKENTLYVLHPGAGFKVSASVSEYKYTFSDDNNILIIQTLEEYRKGDKGEFFKRK
;
A
#
# COMPACT_ATOMS: atom_id res chain seq x y z
N MET A 1 -7.46 61.98 16.63
CA MET A 1 -6.14 61.30 16.70
C MET A 1 -6.39 59.80 16.68
N LYS A 2 -6.01 59.14 15.57
CA LYS A 2 -6.16 57.70 15.34
C LYS A 2 -5.14 56.93 16.18
N LYS A 3 -5.57 55.87 16.89
CA LYS A 3 -4.65 54.88 17.47
C LYS A 3 -5.14 53.47 17.14
N PHE A 4 -4.53 52.98 16.05
CA PHE A 4 -4.25 51.62 15.61
C PHE A 4 -4.86 50.45 16.39
N CYS A 5 -5.76 49.73 15.71
CA CYS A 5 -6.06 48.32 15.98
C CYS A 5 -4.85 47.48 15.59
N PHE A 6 -4.26 46.74 16.53
CA PHE A 6 -3.33 45.67 16.19
C PHE A 6 -4.14 44.49 15.62
N ILE A 7 -4.06 44.33 14.31
CA ILE A 7 -4.59 43.18 13.59
C ILE A 7 -3.78 41.96 14.06
N PHE A 8 -4.47 41.00 14.68
CA PHE A 8 -3.99 39.63 14.80
C PHE A 8 -3.71 39.13 13.39
N ALA A 9 -2.44 39.11 12.98
CA ALA A 9 -2.00 38.33 11.85
C ALA A 9 -2.15 36.86 12.26
N LEU A 10 -3.35 36.31 12.04
CA LEU A 10 -3.53 34.91 11.73
C LEU A 10 -2.63 34.63 10.53
N LEU A 11 -1.38 34.29 10.81
CA LEU A 11 -0.56 33.50 9.91
C LEU A 11 -1.31 32.18 9.78
N GLY A 12 -2.23 32.16 8.83
CA GLY A 12 -2.80 30.96 8.27
C GLY A 12 -1.66 30.15 7.72
N VAL A 13 -1.09 29.31 8.58
CA VAL A 13 -0.47 28.08 8.16
C VAL A 13 -1.59 27.39 7.41
N PHE A 14 -1.52 27.42 6.08
CA PHE A 14 -2.23 26.46 5.25
C PHE A 14 -1.63 25.11 5.62
N ALA A 15 -2.04 24.57 6.77
CA ALA A 15 -2.07 23.14 6.97
C ALA A 15 -3.07 22.68 5.91
N CYS A 16 -2.56 22.30 4.75
CA CYS A 16 -3.24 21.30 3.94
C CYS A 16 -3.64 20.23 4.95
N SER A 17 -4.93 20.10 5.24
CA SER A 17 -5.41 18.96 6.01
C SER A 17 -5.08 17.76 5.14
N GLU A 18 -3.90 17.17 5.34
CA GLU A 18 -3.64 15.83 4.87
C GLU A 18 -4.80 15.02 5.41
N ASP A 19 -5.55 14.40 4.49
CA ASP A 19 -6.67 13.55 4.85
C ASP A 19 -6.15 12.57 5.90
N GLU A 20 -6.77 12.59 7.09
CA GLU A 20 -6.30 11.84 8.27
C GLU A 20 -6.11 10.35 7.92
N HIS A 21 -6.90 9.85 6.96
CA HIS A 21 -6.87 8.48 6.48
C HIS A 21 -5.84 8.21 5.38
N MET A 22 -5.05 9.21 4.95
CA MET A 22 -4.03 9.10 3.89
C MET A 22 -2.61 9.31 4.42
N THR A 23 -2.38 9.06 5.71
CA THR A 23 -1.08 9.20 6.36
C THR A 23 -0.43 7.86 6.67
N ALA A 24 0.91 7.86 6.75
CA ALA A 24 1.65 6.67 7.16
C ALA A 24 1.28 6.23 8.59
N ASP A 25 1.10 7.17 9.51
CA ASP A 25 0.78 6.89 10.90
C ASP A 25 -0.61 6.26 11.04
N TYR A 26 -1.60 6.75 10.29
CA TYR A 26 -2.91 6.10 10.20
C TYR A 26 -2.76 4.65 9.73
N PHE A 27 -2.11 4.42 8.60
CA PHE A 27 -1.91 3.07 8.05
C PHE A 27 -1.16 2.15 9.02
N LYS A 28 -0.13 2.66 9.71
CA LYS A 28 0.67 1.92 10.71
C LYS A 28 -0.14 1.53 11.95
N SER A 29 -1.11 2.33 12.35
CA SER A 29 -1.98 2.05 13.50
C SER A 29 -3.05 0.98 13.25
N GLN A 30 -3.34 0.65 11.98
CA GLN A 30 -4.39 -0.30 11.62
C GLN A 30 -3.96 -1.76 11.84
N GLN A 31 -4.96 -2.64 12.04
CA GLN A 31 -4.78 -4.09 12.11
C GLN A 31 -4.43 -4.68 10.73
N ARG A 32 -3.76 -5.84 10.76
CA ARG A 32 -3.31 -6.54 9.55
C ARG A 32 -3.52 -8.04 9.69
N ASP A 33 -3.83 -8.69 8.59
CA ASP A 33 -3.81 -10.13 8.45
C ASP A 33 -2.35 -10.58 8.41
N SER A 34 -1.92 -11.26 9.47
CA SER A 34 -0.53 -11.69 9.65
C SER A 34 -0.06 -12.65 8.56
N ARG A 35 -0.98 -13.26 7.81
CA ARG A 35 -0.63 -14.13 6.68
C ARG A 35 0.08 -13.38 5.56
N PHE A 36 -0.09 -12.06 5.45
CA PHE A 36 0.67 -11.26 4.48
C PHE A 36 2.17 -11.22 4.78
N PHE A 37 2.58 -11.38 6.04
CA PHE A 37 3.95 -11.07 6.44
C PHE A 37 4.99 -11.92 5.68
N GLY A 38 6.03 -11.24 5.20
CA GLY A 38 7.13 -11.84 4.45
C GLY A 38 7.13 -11.52 2.97
N LYS A 39 7.92 -12.31 2.22
CA LYS A 39 8.23 -12.07 0.81
C LYS A 39 7.35 -12.92 -0.11
N TRP A 40 6.97 -12.32 -1.22
CA TRP A 40 6.03 -12.86 -2.19
C TRP A 40 6.56 -12.65 -3.60
N LYS A 41 6.54 -13.71 -4.39
CA LYS A 41 6.93 -13.69 -5.80
C LYS A 41 5.71 -13.86 -6.70
N ALA A 42 5.61 -13.06 -7.76
CA ALA A 42 4.54 -13.19 -8.73
C ALA A 42 4.63 -14.54 -9.45
N VAL A 43 3.51 -15.24 -9.60
CA VAL A 43 3.42 -16.53 -10.30
C VAL A 43 2.31 -16.52 -11.34
N ASN A 44 2.43 -17.39 -12.34
CA ASN A 44 1.39 -17.62 -13.33
C ASN A 44 0.15 -18.26 -12.65
N PRO A 45 -1.06 -17.72 -12.82
CA PRO A 45 -2.24 -18.24 -12.14
C PRO A 45 -2.66 -19.66 -12.61
N ASN A 46 -2.16 -20.13 -13.75
CA ASN A 46 -2.46 -21.45 -14.28
C ASN A 46 -1.37 -22.50 -13.96
N THR A 47 -0.10 -22.10 -13.97
CA THR A 47 1.02 -23.04 -13.76
C THR A 47 1.67 -22.93 -12.38
N LEU A 48 1.41 -21.85 -11.64
CA LEU A 48 2.08 -21.47 -10.38
C LEU A 48 3.61 -21.35 -10.49
N GLU A 49 4.13 -21.33 -11.72
CA GLU A 49 5.52 -21.04 -12.02
C GLU A 49 5.77 -19.54 -11.87
N GLU A 50 6.98 -19.21 -11.48
CA GLU A 50 7.40 -17.85 -11.23
C GLU A 50 7.37 -16.99 -12.50
N LYS A 51 6.72 -15.82 -12.44
CA LYS A 51 6.76 -14.83 -13.50
C LYS A 51 8.10 -14.08 -13.43
N ILE A 52 8.72 -13.89 -14.60
CA ILE A 52 9.86 -12.98 -14.74
C ILE A 52 9.34 -11.56 -14.55
N THR A 53 9.62 -10.99 -13.38
CA THR A 53 9.25 -9.64 -12.95
C THR A 53 10.52 -8.97 -12.43
N SER A 54 10.53 -7.65 -12.24
CA SER A 54 11.71 -6.95 -11.70
C SER A 54 11.79 -7.01 -10.17
N PHE A 55 10.68 -7.30 -9.48
CA PHE A 55 10.57 -7.14 -8.03
C PHE A 55 9.92 -8.35 -7.34
N TYR A 56 10.27 -8.56 -6.07
CA TYR A 56 9.46 -9.28 -5.08
C TYR A 56 8.65 -8.29 -4.25
N SER A 57 7.48 -8.69 -3.78
CA SER A 57 6.71 -7.92 -2.80
C SER A 57 7.09 -8.36 -1.39
N GLU A 58 7.34 -7.43 -0.46
CA GLU A 58 7.54 -7.71 0.96
C GLU A 58 6.53 -6.91 1.79
N TYR A 59 5.80 -7.62 2.64
CA TYR A 59 4.84 -7.03 3.58
C TYR A 59 5.37 -7.23 5.01
N THR A 60 5.47 -6.15 5.78
CA THR A 60 6.00 -6.19 7.15
C THR A 60 4.91 -6.03 8.21
N GLU A 61 5.17 -6.52 9.42
CA GLU A 61 4.24 -6.42 10.55
C GLU A 61 3.91 -4.94 10.89
N GLU A 62 4.87 -4.05 10.70
CA GLU A 62 4.74 -2.61 10.94
C GLU A 62 3.91 -1.89 9.87
N GLY A 63 3.41 -2.61 8.85
CA GLY A 63 2.57 -2.03 7.81
C GLY A 63 3.32 -1.35 6.69
N VAL A 64 4.56 -1.76 6.44
CA VAL A 64 5.32 -1.32 5.26
C VAL A 64 5.14 -2.34 4.14
N PHE A 65 4.91 -1.84 2.93
CA PHE A 65 4.92 -2.63 1.71
C PHE A 65 6.09 -2.17 0.84
N ASP A 66 7.06 -3.06 0.67
CA ASP A 66 8.26 -2.81 -0.14
C ASP A 66 8.22 -3.65 -1.42
N LEU A 67 8.74 -3.07 -2.51
CA LEU A 67 9.19 -3.84 -3.66
C LEU A 67 10.70 -4.03 -3.55
N ILE A 68 11.16 -5.27 -3.65
CA ILE A 68 12.57 -5.63 -3.55
C ILE A 68 13.06 -6.02 -4.94
N ASP A 69 14.04 -5.28 -5.46
CA ASP A 69 14.69 -5.60 -6.72
C ASP A 69 15.30 -7.00 -6.66
N ARG A 70 15.08 -7.79 -7.70
CA ARG A 70 15.50 -9.20 -7.70
C ARG A 70 16.98 -9.39 -7.94
N GLU A 71 17.62 -8.48 -8.67
CA GLU A 71 19.02 -8.55 -9.04
C GLU A 71 19.89 -7.96 -7.93
N THR A 72 19.50 -6.81 -7.40
CA THR A 72 20.29 -6.08 -6.38
C THR A 72 19.88 -6.41 -4.95
N GLY A 73 18.63 -6.84 -4.73
CA GLY A 73 18.06 -7.00 -3.39
C GLY A 73 17.69 -5.67 -2.71
N GLU A 74 17.82 -4.55 -3.41
CA GLU A 74 17.52 -3.22 -2.90
C GLU A 74 16.00 -2.99 -2.85
N LYS A 75 15.56 -2.19 -1.88
CA LYS A 75 14.16 -1.78 -1.75
C LYS A 75 13.89 -0.59 -2.65
N ASP A 76 12.74 -0.58 -3.30
CA ASP A 76 12.22 0.60 -4.02
C ASP A 76 12.21 1.80 -3.05
N GLU A 77 12.75 2.93 -3.51
CA GLU A 77 12.81 4.17 -2.73
C GLU A 77 11.42 4.68 -2.34
N ARG A 78 10.40 4.32 -3.14
CA ARG A 78 9.01 4.72 -2.90
C ARG A 78 8.38 3.86 -1.81
N LYS A 79 8.45 4.36 -0.58
CA LYS A 79 7.74 3.76 0.56
C LYS A 79 6.25 3.67 0.31
N ARG A 80 5.66 2.53 0.63
CA ARG A 80 4.21 2.31 0.67
C ARG A 80 3.84 1.75 2.03
N TYR A 81 2.61 2.03 2.43
CA TYR A 81 2.08 1.52 3.69
C TYR A 81 0.82 0.74 3.42
N TYR A 82 0.55 -0.28 4.22
CA TYR A 82 -0.61 -1.11 4.02
C TYR A 82 -1.28 -1.51 5.33
N TYR A 83 -2.57 -1.80 5.21
CA TYR A 83 -3.31 -2.54 6.21
C TYR A 83 -4.36 -3.41 5.53
N THR A 84 -5.00 -4.28 6.32
CA THR A 84 -6.08 -5.11 5.81
C THR A 84 -7.29 -4.98 6.70
N LYS A 85 -8.47 -4.96 6.10
CA LYS A 85 -9.74 -5.01 6.83
C LYS A 85 -10.65 -5.99 6.13
N GLU A 86 -11.13 -6.99 6.87
CA GLU A 86 -11.88 -8.11 6.31
C GLU A 86 -11.08 -8.78 5.18
N ASN A 87 -11.62 -8.81 3.95
CA ASN A 87 -10.97 -9.34 2.76
C ASN A 87 -10.42 -8.26 1.82
N THR A 88 -10.19 -7.05 2.33
CA THR A 88 -9.67 -5.91 1.56
C THR A 88 -8.28 -5.53 2.03
N LEU A 89 -7.36 -5.37 1.08
CA LEU A 89 -6.04 -4.80 1.23
C LEU A 89 -6.09 -3.33 0.81
N TYR A 90 -5.61 -2.45 1.67
CA TYR A 90 -5.46 -1.02 1.39
C TYR A 90 -3.98 -0.70 1.30
N VAL A 91 -3.55 -0.01 0.24
CA VAL A 91 -2.16 0.39 0.03
C VAL A 91 -2.08 1.90 -0.17
N LEU A 92 -1.41 2.59 0.75
CA LEU A 92 -1.08 4.00 0.66
C LEU A 92 0.16 4.18 -0.21
N HIS A 93 0.01 5.03 -1.22
CA HIS A 93 1.08 5.63 -1.98
C HIS A 93 1.21 7.09 -1.49
N PRO A 94 2.16 7.43 -0.60
CA PRO A 94 2.23 8.73 0.07
C PRO A 94 2.60 9.93 -0.84
N GLY A 95 2.56 9.75 -2.16
CA GLY A 95 2.96 10.78 -3.13
C GLY A 95 4.45 11.10 -3.07
N ALA A 96 4.87 12.09 -3.88
CA ALA A 96 6.24 12.58 -3.95
C ALA A 96 6.23 14.11 -4.05
N GLY A 97 5.73 14.77 -3.01
CA GLY A 97 5.54 16.21 -2.97
C GLY A 97 4.67 16.70 -4.14
N PHE A 98 5.08 17.78 -4.80
CA PHE A 98 4.33 18.38 -5.91
C PHE A 98 4.25 17.51 -7.18
N LYS A 99 5.03 16.43 -7.29
CA LYS A 99 5.11 15.63 -8.53
C LYS A 99 4.09 14.51 -8.61
N VAL A 100 3.69 13.95 -7.47
CA VAL A 100 2.77 12.81 -7.41
C VAL A 100 1.89 13.00 -6.19
N SER A 101 0.57 13.06 -6.41
CA SER A 101 -0.41 13.14 -5.31
C SER A 101 -0.45 11.82 -4.55
N ALA A 102 -0.73 11.89 -3.25
CA ALA A 102 -0.99 10.68 -2.47
C ALA A 102 -2.26 9.98 -2.97
N SER A 103 -2.28 8.65 -2.90
CA SER A 103 -3.46 7.85 -3.24
C SER A 103 -3.53 6.60 -2.39
N VAL A 104 -4.73 6.07 -2.23
CA VAL A 104 -4.97 4.75 -1.63
C VAL A 104 -5.53 3.83 -2.71
N SER A 105 -4.87 2.69 -2.88
CA SER A 105 -5.34 1.62 -3.74
C SER A 105 -6.04 0.56 -2.90
N GLU A 106 -7.19 0.08 -3.38
CA GLU A 106 -7.99 -0.94 -2.71
C GLU A 106 -8.04 -2.23 -3.53
N TYR A 107 -7.78 -3.36 -2.88
CA TYR A 107 -7.77 -4.67 -3.52
C TYR A 107 -8.53 -5.68 -2.68
N LYS A 108 -9.21 -6.62 -3.35
CA LYS A 108 -9.65 -7.85 -2.71
C LYS A 108 -8.49 -8.82 -2.65
N TYR A 109 -8.37 -9.53 -1.53
CA TYR A 109 -7.36 -10.57 -1.40
C TYR A 109 -7.96 -11.87 -0.88
N THR A 110 -7.30 -12.98 -1.21
CA THR A 110 -7.61 -14.31 -0.69
C THR A 110 -6.33 -15.13 -0.61
N PHE A 111 -6.24 -16.02 0.38
CA PHE A 111 -5.16 -16.97 0.51
C PHE A 111 -5.63 -18.37 0.11
N SER A 112 -4.73 -19.19 -0.42
CA SER A 112 -4.94 -20.65 -0.45
C SER A 112 -5.01 -21.22 0.97
N ASP A 113 -5.60 -22.42 1.11
CA ASP A 113 -5.78 -23.08 2.41
C ASP A 113 -4.46 -23.27 3.18
N ASP A 114 -3.35 -23.47 2.45
CA ASP A 114 -2.00 -23.63 3.02
C ASP A 114 -1.26 -22.29 3.23
N ASN A 115 -1.90 -21.16 2.93
CA ASN A 115 -1.35 -19.79 3.00
C ASN A 115 -0.06 -19.57 2.19
N ASN A 116 0.21 -20.41 1.20
CA ASN A 116 1.38 -20.29 0.32
C ASN A 116 1.09 -19.51 -0.97
N ILE A 117 -0.18 -19.38 -1.35
CA ILE A 117 -0.61 -18.56 -2.47
C ILE A 117 -1.46 -17.39 -1.94
N LEU A 118 -1.11 -16.19 -2.37
CA LEU A 118 -1.85 -14.96 -2.17
C LEU A 118 -2.40 -14.53 -3.53
N ILE A 119 -3.71 -14.29 -3.59
CA ILE A 119 -4.40 -13.77 -4.76
C ILE A 119 -4.82 -12.35 -4.43
N ILE A 120 -4.47 -11.39 -5.28
CA ILE A 120 -4.86 -9.98 -5.16
C ILE A 120 -5.62 -9.58 -6.42
N GLN A 121 -6.78 -8.96 -6.26
CA GLN A 121 -7.64 -8.49 -7.33
C GLN A 121 -7.99 -7.03 -7.10
N THR A 122 -8.00 -6.24 -8.16
CA THR A 122 -8.74 -4.98 -8.16
C THR A 122 -10.23 -5.25 -7.92
N LEU A 123 -10.97 -4.24 -7.48
CA LEU A 123 -12.42 -4.38 -7.28
C LEU A 123 -13.16 -4.71 -8.59
N GLU A 124 -12.66 -4.24 -9.72
CA GLU A 124 -13.21 -4.56 -11.04
C GLU A 124 -13.00 -6.03 -11.41
N GLU A 125 -11.76 -6.54 -11.27
CA GLU A 125 -11.43 -7.96 -11.50
C GLU A 125 -12.26 -8.88 -10.60
N TYR A 126 -12.37 -8.55 -9.31
CA TYR A 126 -13.19 -9.31 -8.37
C TYR A 126 -14.65 -9.40 -8.81
N ARG A 127 -15.24 -8.29 -9.27
CA ARG A 127 -16.63 -8.23 -9.75
C ARG A 127 -16.84 -9.02 -11.05
N LYS A 128 -15.82 -9.09 -11.91
CA LYS A 128 -15.85 -9.87 -13.16
C LYS A 128 -15.56 -11.36 -12.95
N GLY A 129 -15.05 -11.74 -11.78
CA GLY A 129 -14.55 -13.09 -11.53
C GLY A 129 -13.21 -13.38 -12.21
N ASP A 130 -12.43 -12.34 -12.52
CA ASP A 130 -11.09 -12.48 -13.07
C ASP A 130 -10.15 -13.09 -12.03
N LYS A 131 -9.12 -13.81 -12.47
CA LYS A 131 -8.20 -14.48 -11.53
C LYS A 131 -7.38 -13.48 -10.68
N GLY A 132 -7.12 -12.28 -11.19
CA GLY A 132 -6.23 -11.31 -10.56
C GLY A 132 -4.77 -11.76 -10.58
N GLU A 133 -3.96 -11.18 -9.69
CA GLU A 133 -2.54 -11.47 -9.55
C GLU A 133 -2.28 -12.52 -8.48
N PHE A 134 -1.48 -13.52 -8.84
CA PHE A 134 -1.10 -14.60 -7.94
C PHE A 134 0.33 -14.39 -7.47
N PHE A 135 0.54 -14.60 -6.19
CA PHE A 135 1.83 -14.55 -5.55
C PHE A 135 2.06 -15.82 -4.75
N LYS A 136 3.28 -16.36 -4.82
CA LYS A 136 3.72 -17.48 -4.00
C LYS A 136 4.68 -16.99 -2.93
N ARG A 137 4.61 -17.57 -1.74
CA ARG A 137 5.56 -17.29 -0.67
C ARG A 137 6.99 -17.63 -1.12
N LYS A 138 7.94 -16.73 -0.85
CA LYS A 138 9.37 -16.91 -1.15
C LYS A 138 10.12 -17.53 0.02
#